data_AF-A0A947QKM0-F1
#
_entry.id   AF-A0A947QKM0-F1
#
_cell.length_a   1.000
_cell.length_b   1.000
_cell.length_c   1.000
_cell.angle_alpha   90.00
_cell.angle_beta   90.00
_cell.angle_gamma   90.00
#
_symmetry.space_group_name_H-M   'P 1'
#
loop_
_entity.id
_entity.type
_entity.pdbx_description
1 polymer ?
#
loop_
_entity_poly.entity_id
_entity_poly.type
_entity_poly.pdbx_seq_one_letter_code
_entity_poly.pdbx_strand_id
1 'polypeptide(L)'
;MRTIGSVLYLIGWIFYKSVYTLVFRVKISGVKNFPKKGGVLIASNHLSMADPPLVGSCLWRPIHYMAKKELFSSPVFGWILRKVNAFPVNRKGTDMGAIR
;
A
#
# COMPACT_ATOMS: atom_id res chain seq x y z
N MET A 1 -14.77 13.59 -0.39
CA MET A 1 -14.17 12.28 -0.75
C MET A 1 -12.76 12.56 -1.26
N ARG A 2 -11.71 12.25 -0.47
CA ARG A 2 -10.32 12.41 -0.94
C ARG A 2 -10.17 11.50 -2.17
N THR A 3 -9.78 12.14 -3.26
CA THR A 3 -9.61 11.61 -4.60
C THR A 3 -8.99 10.22 -4.58
N ILE A 4 -9.50 9.35 -5.45
CA ILE A 4 -8.82 8.14 -5.90
C ILE A 4 -7.33 8.46 -5.97
N GLY A 5 -6.50 7.67 -5.26
CA GLY A 5 -5.04 7.82 -5.31
C GLY A 5 -4.61 7.99 -6.77
N SER A 6 -3.54 8.74 -7.01
CA SER A 6 -3.12 9.19 -8.36
C SER A 6 -3.36 8.14 -9.45
N VAL A 7 -3.59 8.52 -10.71
CA VAL A 7 -3.85 7.57 -11.83
C VAL A 7 -2.91 6.35 -11.82
N LEU A 8 -1.65 6.54 -11.41
CA LEU A 8 -0.67 5.47 -11.21
C LEU A 8 -1.09 4.42 -10.15
N TYR A 9 -1.67 4.85 -9.02
CA TYR A 9 -2.25 3.96 -8.01
C TYR A 9 -3.36 3.10 -8.60
N LEU A 10 -4.29 3.68 -9.37
CA LEU A 10 -5.39 2.93 -9.99
C LEU A 10 -4.85 1.90 -11.00
N ILE A 11 -3.94 2.33 -11.88
CA ILE A 11 -3.30 1.43 -12.85
C ILE A 11 -2.59 0.29 -12.13
N GLY A 12 -1.79 0.61 -11.10
CA GLY A 12 -1.11 -0.39 -10.28
C GLY A 12 -2.08 -1.34 -9.58
N TRP A 13 -3.17 -0.81 -9.01
CA TRP A 13 -4.20 -1.61 -8.35
C TRP A 13 -4.84 -2.62 -9.31
N ILE A 14 -5.24 -2.18 -10.51
CA ILE A 14 -5.84 -3.06 -11.54
C ILE A 14 -4.81 -4.10 -11.97
N PHE A 15 -3.58 -3.69 -12.28
CA PHE A 15 -2.50 -4.58 -12.72
C PHE A 15 -2.23 -5.67 -11.68
N TYR A 16 -1.94 -5.30 -10.44
CA TYR A 16 -1.63 -6.26 -9.38
C TYR A 16 -2.83 -7.12 -9.03
N LYS A 17 -4.06 -6.58 -9.03
CA LYS A 17 -5.27 -7.37 -8.81
C LYS A 17 -5.39 -8.49 -9.84
N SER A 18 -5.20 -8.16 -11.12
CA SER A 18 -5.25 -9.12 -12.21
C SER A 18 -4.13 -10.16 -12.09
N VAL A 19 -2.89 -9.73 -11.85
CA VAL A 19 -1.75 -10.65 -11.68
C VAL A 19 -1.98 -11.62 -10.53
N TYR A 20 -2.37 -11.13 -9.35
CA TYR A 20 -2.58 -11.98 -8.18
C TYR A 20 -3.79 -12.91 -8.31
N THR A 21 -4.85 -12.47 -8.99
CA THR A 21 -6.04 -13.29 -9.18
C THR A 21 -5.85 -14.34 -10.27
N LEU A 22 -5.20 -13.98 -11.39
CA LEU A 22 -5.08 -14.85 -12.56
C LEU A 22 -3.86 -15.79 -12.47
N VAL A 23 -2.71 -15.26 -12.06
CA VAL A 23 -1.44 -16.03 -12.03
C VAL A 23 -1.32 -16.76 -10.70
N PHE A 24 -1.47 -16.02 -9.59
CA PHE A 24 -1.26 -16.57 -8.24
C PHE A 24 -2.52 -17.17 -7.61
N ARG A 25 -3.70 -16.97 -8.22
CA ARG A 25 -5.00 -17.50 -7.76
C ARG A 25 -5.29 -17.22 -6.30
N VAL A 26 -4.95 -16.01 -5.85
CA VAL A 26 -5.11 -15.59 -4.45
C VAL A 26 -6.58 -15.72 -4.02
N LYS A 27 -6.80 -16.37 -2.87
CA LYS A 27 -8.10 -16.45 -2.22
C LYS A 27 -8.16 -15.42 -1.10
N ILE A 28 -9.22 -14.61 -1.10
CA ILE A 28 -9.43 -13.55 -0.10
C ILE A 28 -10.64 -13.95 0.74
N SER A 29 -10.46 -14.03 2.06
CA SER A 29 -11.54 -14.28 3.02
C SER A 29 -11.72 -13.05 3.92
N GLY A 30 -12.94 -12.87 4.46
CA GLY A 30 -13.20 -11.81 5.43
C GLY A 30 -13.23 -10.38 4.89
N VAL A 31 -13.10 -10.15 3.57
CA VAL A 31 -13.11 -8.79 2.99
C VAL A 31 -14.35 -7.99 3.36
N LYS A 32 -15.50 -8.66 3.51
CA LYS A 32 -16.77 -8.06 3.94
C LYS A 32 -16.71 -7.42 5.35
N ASN A 33 -15.78 -7.87 6.20
CA ASN A 33 -15.60 -7.36 7.55
C ASN A 33 -14.74 -6.09 7.57
N PHE A 34 -14.11 -5.74 6.45
CA PHE A 34 -13.25 -4.58 6.38
C PHE A 34 -14.09 -3.30 6.56
N PRO A 35 -13.68 -2.34 7.42
CA PRO A 35 -14.49 -1.14 7.68
C PRO A 35 -14.70 -0.27 6.43
N LYS A 36 -15.97 0.02 6.11
CA LYS A 36 -16.34 0.89 4.98
C LYS A 36 -16.00 2.36 5.22
N LYS A 37 -15.98 2.79 6.49
CA LYS A 37 -15.72 4.16 6.94
C LYS A 37 -14.84 4.13 8.20
N GLY A 38 -14.25 5.26 8.56
CA GLY A 38 -13.33 5.39 9.69
C GLY A 38 -11.88 5.08 9.36
N GLY A 39 -11.01 5.28 10.34
CA GLY A 39 -9.58 4.93 10.29
C GLY A 39 -9.36 3.45 10.56
N VAL A 40 -8.39 2.85 9.88
CA VAL A 40 -8.01 1.44 10.04
C VAL A 40 -6.50 1.34 10.02
N LEU A 41 -5.93 0.56 10.93
CA LEU A 41 -4.54 0.12 10.87
C LEU A 41 -4.51 -1.30 10.28
N ILE A 42 -3.78 -1.48 9.18
CA ILE A 42 -3.61 -2.78 8.55
C ILE A 42 -2.21 -3.27 8.91
N ALA A 43 -2.14 -4.41 9.56
CA ALA A 43 -0.89 -5.12 9.84
C ALA A 43 -0.94 -6.48 9.15
N SER A 44 0.07 -6.76 8.33
CA SER A 44 0.25 -8.06 7.67
C SER A 44 1.58 -8.66 8.08
N ASN A 45 1.67 -9.99 8.09
CA ASN A 45 2.95 -10.67 8.06
C ASN A 45 3.72 -10.22 6.80
N HIS A 46 5.00 -9.86 6.95
CA HIS A 46 5.83 -9.39 5.85
C HIS A 46 6.80 -10.50 5.41
N LEU A 47 6.38 -11.31 4.43
CA LEU A 47 7.16 -12.41 3.86
C LEU A 47 8.00 -11.95 2.65
N SER A 48 7.55 -10.93 1.92
CA SER A 48 8.19 -10.53 0.67
C SER A 48 7.94 -9.07 0.28
N MET A 49 8.73 -8.54 -0.65
CA MET A 49 8.50 -7.20 -1.22
C MET A 49 7.19 -7.10 -2.04
N ALA A 50 6.54 -8.24 -2.33
CA ALA A 50 5.26 -8.30 -3.02
C ALA A 50 4.05 -8.06 -2.08
N ASP A 51 4.27 -8.02 -0.76
CA ASP A 51 3.17 -7.91 0.20
C ASP A 51 2.43 -6.56 0.10
N PRO A 52 3.10 -5.40 -0.03
CA PRO A 52 2.39 -4.13 -0.19
C PRO A 52 1.42 -4.08 -1.39
N PRO A 53 1.83 -4.42 -2.63
CA PRO A 53 0.89 -4.47 -3.76
C PRO A 53 -0.17 -5.56 -3.61
N LEU A 54 0.15 -6.69 -2.99
CA LEU A 54 -0.83 -7.75 -2.70
C LEU A 54 -1.93 -7.24 -1.75
N VAL A 55 -1.56 -6.70 -0.60
CA VAL A 55 -2.52 -6.19 0.40
C VAL A 55 -3.35 -5.06 -0.19
N GLY A 56 -2.72 -4.11 -0.89
CA GLY A 56 -3.40 -3.00 -1.55
C GLY A 56 -4.44 -3.40 -2.56
N SER A 57 -4.09 -4.32 -3.45
CA SER A 57 -4.98 -4.80 -4.52
C SER A 57 -6.15 -5.62 -3.97
N CYS A 58 -6.03 -6.20 -2.78
CA CYS A 58 -7.11 -6.97 -2.16
C CYS A 58 -8.22 -6.11 -1.54
N LEU A 59 -7.98 -4.81 -1.32
CA LEU A 59 -8.90 -3.92 -0.61
C LEU A 59 -9.62 -2.95 -1.55
N TRP A 60 -10.85 -2.59 -1.19
CA TRP A 60 -11.71 -1.71 -1.99
C TRP A 60 -11.44 -0.20 -1.82
N ARG A 61 -10.67 0.18 -0.79
CA ARG A 61 -10.30 1.59 -0.55
C ARG A 61 -8.80 1.74 -0.61
N PRO A 62 -8.30 2.89 -1.13
CA PRO A 62 -6.88 3.19 -1.09
C PRO A 62 -6.33 3.13 0.33
N ILE A 63 -5.13 2.60 0.48
CA ILE A 63 -4.38 2.53 1.74
C ILE A 63 -3.06 3.26 1.60
N HIS A 64 -2.51 3.68 2.74
CA HIS A 64 -1.21 4.33 2.83
C HIS A 64 -0.19 3.35 3.43
N TYR A 65 1.02 3.34 2.87
CA TYR A 65 2.06 2.39 3.28
C TYR A 65 3.21 3.10 3.97
N MET A 66 3.63 2.54 5.10
CA MET A 66 4.91 2.86 5.70
C MET A 66 6.02 2.20 4.89
N ALA A 67 6.92 2.99 4.32
CA ALA A 67 8.06 2.50 3.56
C ALA A 67 9.37 3.10 4.11
N LYS A 68 10.47 2.35 3.99
CA LYS A 68 11.78 2.77 4.50
C LYS A 68 12.19 4.09 3.85
N LYS A 69 12.62 5.10 4.63
CA LYS A 69 12.98 6.44 4.12
C LYS A 69 13.99 6.40 2.97
N GLU A 70 14.94 5.47 3.00
CA GLU A 70 15.97 5.30 1.98
C GLU A 70 15.42 4.86 0.62
N LEU A 71 14.22 4.27 0.57
CA LEU A 71 13.58 3.96 -0.72
C LEU A 71 13.14 5.23 -1.47
N PHE A 72 12.99 6.35 -0.76
CA PHE A 72 12.56 7.61 -1.35
C PHE A 72 13.69 8.46 -1.91
N SER A 73 14.96 8.08 -1.67
CA SER A 73 16.13 8.80 -2.20
C SER A 73 16.37 8.52 -3.68
N SER A 74 15.92 7.35 -4.18
CA SER A 74 15.93 7.05 -5.61
C SER A 74 14.96 7.99 -6.35
N PRO A 75 15.40 8.76 -7.37
CA PRO A 75 14.55 9.74 -8.05
C PRO A 75 13.29 9.10 -8.66
N VAL A 76 13.47 7.97 -9.35
CA VAL A 76 12.39 7.25 -10.02
C VAL A 76 11.54 6.50 -8.99
N PHE A 77 12.16 5.67 -8.15
CA PHE A 77 11.42 4.83 -7.22
C PHE A 77 10.71 5.66 -6.14
N GLY A 78 11.37 6.70 -5.62
CA GLY A 78 10.78 7.64 -4.69
C GLY A 78 9.61 8.42 -5.29
N TRP A 79 9.67 8.79 -6.57
CA TRP A 79 8.54 9.42 -7.25
C TRP A 79 7.34 8.46 -7.35
N ILE A 80 7.57 7.21 -7.74
CA ILE A 80 6.53 6.18 -7.80
C ILE A 80 5.90 5.97 -6.42
N LEU A 81 6.72 5.77 -5.38
CA LEU A 81 6.26 5.56 -4.01
C LEU A 81 5.34 6.68 -3.51
N ARG A 82 5.72 7.94 -3.77
CA ARG A 82 4.89 9.12 -3.43
C ARG A 82 3.55 9.14 -4.18
N LYS A 83 3.50 8.60 -5.40
CA LYS A 83 2.28 8.50 -6.21
C LYS A 83 1.38 7.33 -5.79
N VAL A 84 1.94 6.28 -5.18
CA VAL A 84 1.19 5.11 -4.71
C VAL A 84 0.86 5.14 -3.21
N ASN A 85 0.74 6.33 -2.63
CA ASN A 85 0.38 6.55 -1.21
C ASN A 85 1.38 5.99 -0.18
N ALA A 86 2.62 5.69 -0.58
CA ALA A 86 3.66 5.33 0.38
C ALA A 86 4.28 6.59 1.00
N PHE A 87 4.60 6.53 2.28
CA PHE A 87 5.29 7.60 3.01
C PHE A 87 6.55 7.07 3.69
N PRO A 88 7.62 7.90 3.75
CA PRO A 88 8.88 7.51 4.35
C PRO A 88 8.75 7.41 5.87
N VAL A 89 9.30 6.35 6.44
CA VAL A 89 9.51 6.21 7.88
C VAL A 89 10.99 5.99 8.14
N ASN A 90 11.54 6.77 9.05
CA ASN A 90 12.87 6.58 9.59
C ASN A 90 12.84 5.50 10.67
N ARG A 91 13.48 4.37 10.42
CA ARG A 91 13.57 3.27 11.39
C ARG A 91 14.71 3.45 12.40
N LYS A 92 15.60 4.43 12.19
CA LYS A 92 16.70 4.75 13.10
C LYS A 92 16.30 5.94 13.97
N GLY A 93 15.97 5.67 15.23
CA GLY A 93 15.52 6.66 16.21
C GLY A 93 13.99 6.79 16.31
N THR A 94 13.51 7.71 17.14
CA THR A 94 12.08 7.99 17.32
C THR A 94 11.58 8.87 16.18
N ASP A 95 10.92 8.29 15.19
CA ASP A 95 10.32 9.04 14.08
C ASP A 95 8.99 9.67 14.50
N MET A 96 9.07 10.86 15.07
CA MET A 96 7.91 11.68 15.45
C MET A 96 7.01 12.03 14.26
N GLY A 97 7.53 11.96 13.03
CA GLY A 97 6.74 12.19 11.81
C GLY A 97 5.82 11.02 11.43
N ALA A 98 6.09 9.81 11.93
CA ALA A 98 5.25 8.64 11.69
C ALA A 98 4.06 8.52 12.67
N ILE A 99 4.05 9.33 13.73
CA ILE A 99 3.07 9.29 14.83
C ILE A 99 1.96 10.34 14.65
N ARG A 100 2.13 11.30 13.73
CA ARG A 100 1.26 12.47 13.58
C ARG A 100 0.30 12.39 12.40
#